data_AF-A0A2C9GPJ4-F1
#
_entry.id   AF-A0A2C9GPJ4-F1
#
_cell.length_a   1.000
_cell.length_b   1.000
_cell.length_c   1.000
_cell.angle_alpha   90.00
_cell.angle_beta   90.00
_cell.angle_gamma   90.00
#
_symmetry.space_group_name_H-M   'P 1'
#
loop_
_entity.id
_entity.type
_entity.pdbx_description
1 polymer ?
#
loop_
_entity_poly.entity_id
_entity_poly.type
_entity_poly.pdbx_seq_one_letter_code
_entity_poly.pdbx_strand_id
1 'polypeptide(L)'
;MSTFRGAIKRLNCDLKISTIFFDLDNTLIATRKADAKACSKVADLLHREHGFSRELANETATNYLTAFRRCPDNPDVALAQWRSQLWQDVLPGTHKHLASELYGRWLEWRYRYLALPVEVQTMLQTLRLQYLLGIITNGPTAAQWEKIDRLALNKYFDCILVSSDLPWAKPDRNIFYAACHYLGVPPGQCVMIGDKLETDIQVSGGDRHGTRTAPGFPPLSRLFSYLNFPGCVFRPPFNRSRSVLLREDRTHT
;
A
#
# COMPACT_ATOMS: atom_id res chain seq x y z
N MET A 1 47.68 -27.05 19.39
CA MET A 1 48.12 -25.84 18.65
C MET A 1 47.66 -25.86 17.19
N SER A 2 46.35 -25.89 16.92
CA SER A 2 45.81 -25.61 15.57
C SER A 2 44.45 -24.89 15.68
N THR A 3 44.42 -23.99 16.66
CA THR A 3 43.33 -23.10 17.04
C THR A 3 42.85 -22.26 15.86
N PHE A 4 41.55 -22.36 15.57
CA PHE A 4 40.65 -21.20 15.73
C PHE A 4 40.97 -19.93 14.90
N ARG A 5 41.70 -20.04 13.79
CA ARG A 5 41.99 -18.90 12.88
C ARG A 5 41.19 -18.88 11.57
N GLY A 6 40.39 -19.91 11.30
CA GLY A 6 39.67 -20.06 10.02
C GLY A 6 38.22 -19.57 9.97
N ALA A 7 37.52 -19.45 11.11
CA ALA A 7 36.07 -19.21 11.12
C ALA A 7 35.66 -17.79 11.55
N ILE A 8 36.62 -16.92 11.90
CA ILE A 8 36.37 -15.55 12.40
C ILE A 8 37.09 -14.53 11.49
N LYS A 9 36.97 -14.70 10.17
CA LYS A 9 37.55 -13.73 9.21
C LYS A 9 36.74 -13.42 7.95
N ARG A 10 35.43 -13.70 7.95
CA ARG A 10 34.47 -13.04 7.04
C ARG A 10 33.20 -12.64 7.79
N LEU A 11 33.40 -11.90 8.88
CA LEU A 11 32.36 -11.09 9.54
C LEU A 11 32.40 -9.63 9.03
N ASN A 12 33.03 -9.37 7.88
CA ASN A 12 32.80 -8.13 7.15
C ASN A 12 31.51 -8.28 6.35
N CYS A 13 30.42 -7.73 6.86
CA CYS A 13 29.35 -7.14 6.06
C CYS A 13 28.57 -6.19 6.98
N ASP A 14 28.98 -4.93 6.97
CA ASP A 14 28.10 -3.79 7.19
C ASP A 14 26.88 -3.94 6.29
N LEU A 15 25.78 -4.48 6.80
CA LEU A 15 24.57 -4.67 6.02
C LEU A 15 23.91 -3.31 5.78
N LYS A 16 24.37 -2.64 4.72
CA LYS A 16 23.77 -1.41 4.23
C LYS A 16 22.36 -1.72 3.73
N ILE A 17 21.37 -1.12 4.37
CA ILE A 17 20.00 -1.12 3.86
C ILE A 17 20.03 -0.52 2.46
N SER A 18 19.40 -1.21 1.51
CA SER A 18 19.30 -0.80 0.11
C SER A 18 17.86 -0.56 -0.31
N THR A 19 16.88 -1.06 0.47
CA THR A 19 15.46 -1.01 0.11
C THR A 19 14.57 -0.68 1.29
N ILE A 20 13.54 0.14 1.05
CA ILE A 20 12.52 0.50 2.03
C ILE A 20 11.14 0.17 1.44
N PHE A 21 10.42 -0.74 2.08
CA PHE A 21 9.03 -1.02 1.81
C PHE A 21 8.13 -0.20 2.74
N PHE A 22 7.02 0.28 2.20
CA PHE A 22 6.00 1.02 2.93
C PHE A 22 4.66 0.32 2.84
N ASP A 23 3.91 0.31 3.94
CA ASP A 23 2.46 0.22 3.84
C ASP A 23 1.88 1.53 3.26
N LEU A 24 0.67 1.45 2.72
CA LEU A 24 -0.01 2.59 2.13
C LEU A 24 -0.98 3.26 3.13
N ASP A 25 -1.98 2.53 3.59
CA ASP A 25 -3.18 3.08 4.24
C ASP A 25 -2.95 3.40 5.72
N ASN A 26 -2.97 4.69 6.04
CA ASN A 26 -2.62 5.29 7.34
C ASN A 26 -1.13 5.30 7.66
N THR A 27 -0.30 4.83 6.73
CA THR A 27 1.17 4.96 6.77
C THR A 27 1.64 6.13 5.90
N LEU A 28 1.52 6.01 4.57
CA LEU A 28 1.89 7.08 3.63
C LEU A 28 0.74 8.08 3.41
N ILE A 29 -0.50 7.59 3.46
CA ILE A 29 -1.70 8.38 3.24
C ILE A 29 -2.66 8.25 4.41
N ALA A 30 -3.27 9.34 4.86
CA ALA A 30 -4.12 9.33 6.04
C ALA A 30 -5.57 8.85 5.75
N THR A 31 -5.72 7.63 5.23
CA THR A 31 -6.98 7.10 4.66
C THR A 31 -8.18 7.27 5.58
N ARG A 32 -8.09 6.83 6.84
CA ARG A 32 -9.23 6.93 7.78
C ARG A 32 -9.64 8.39 8.03
N LYS A 33 -8.66 9.29 8.12
CA LYS A 33 -8.88 10.72 8.34
C LYS A 33 -9.46 11.39 7.08
N ALA A 34 -8.97 11.02 5.90
CA ALA A 34 -9.47 11.53 4.63
C ALA A 34 -10.92 11.09 4.37
N ASP A 35 -11.23 9.81 4.57
CA ASP A 35 -12.58 9.27 4.40
C ASP A 35 -13.57 9.95 5.36
N ALA A 36 -13.19 10.15 6.62
CA ALA A 36 -14.02 10.84 7.61
C ALA A 36 -14.27 12.32 7.23
N LYS A 37 -13.22 13.03 6.76
CA LYS A 37 -13.36 14.41 6.28
C LYS A 37 -14.25 14.50 5.04
N ALA A 38 -14.11 13.58 4.09
CA ALA A 38 -14.94 13.54 2.89
C ALA A 38 -16.42 13.31 3.25
N CYS A 39 -16.72 12.36 4.14
CA CYS A 39 -18.09 12.14 4.64
C CYS A 39 -18.64 13.36 5.38
N SER A 40 -17.83 14.05 6.20
CA SER A 40 -18.25 15.30 6.84
C SER A 40 -18.61 16.39 5.82
N LYS A 41 -17.90 16.48 4.69
CA LYS A 41 -18.25 17.40 3.60
C LYS A 41 -19.54 17.01 2.87
N VAL A 42 -19.80 15.72 2.71
CA VAL A 42 -21.09 15.24 2.17
C VAL A 42 -22.24 15.54 3.13
N ALA A 43 -22.04 15.39 4.44
CA ALA A 43 -23.06 15.79 5.42
C ALA A 43 -23.37 17.30 5.35
N ASP A 44 -22.35 18.15 5.20
CA ASP A 44 -22.55 19.59 4.97
C ASP A 44 -23.34 19.85 3.68
N LEU A 45 -23.04 19.13 2.59
CA LEU A 45 -23.74 19.23 1.30
C LEU A 45 -25.22 18.85 1.44
N LEU A 46 -25.51 17.69 2.05
CA LEU A 46 -26.87 17.21 2.29
C LEU A 46 -27.71 18.22 3.09
N HIS A 47 -27.13 18.81 4.13
CA HIS A 47 -27.82 19.78 4.96
C HIS A 47 -28.08 21.11 4.23
N ARG A 48 -27.09 21.63 3.50
CA ARG A 48 -27.17 22.97 2.90
C ARG A 48 -27.92 23.00 1.56
N GLU A 49 -27.77 21.96 0.76
CA GLU A 49 -28.23 21.97 -0.64
C GLU A 49 -29.40 21.02 -0.88
N HIS A 50 -29.58 20.00 -0.03
CA HIS A 50 -30.61 18.97 -0.20
C HIS A 50 -31.65 18.92 0.93
N GLY A 51 -31.65 19.90 1.84
CA GLY A 51 -32.71 20.09 2.84
C GLY A 51 -32.73 19.08 4.00
N PHE A 52 -31.66 18.31 4.21
CA PHE A 52 -31.58 17.39 5.34
C PHE A 52 -31.46 18.16 6.66
N SER A 53 -32.04 17.64 7.75
CA SER A 53 -31.66 18.10 9.09
C SER A 53 -30.17 17.79 9.34
N ARG A 54 -29.54 18.53 10.25
CA ARG A 54 -28.11 18.31 10.57
C ARG A 54 -27.88 16.89 11.07
N GLU A 55 -28.81 16.38 11.89
CA GLU A 55 -28.80 15.05 12.47
C GLU A 55 -28.87 13.98 11.37
N LEU A 56 -29.85 14.08 10.47
CA LEU A 56 -30.06 13.11 9.40
C LEU A 56 -28.89 13.10 8.40
N ALA A 57 -28.34 14.28 8.07
CA ALA A 57 -27.17 14.39 7.19
C ALA A 57 -25.93 13.70 7.81
N ASN A 58 -25.68 13.94 9.10
CA ASN A 58 -24.57 13.31 9.81
C ASN A 58 -24.75 11.79 9.92
N GLU A 59 -25.97 11.35 10.23
CA GLU A 59 -26.32 9.93 10.30
C GLU A 59 -26.11 9.24 8.95
N THR A 60 -26.63 9.82 7.87
CA THR A 60 -26.49 9.30 6.50
C THR A 60 -25.03 9.14 6.11
N ALA A 61 -24.20 10.17 6.33
CA ALA A 61 -22.78 10.13 6.01
C ALA A 61 -22.00 9.11 6.87
N THR A 62 -22.42 8.92 8.13
CA THR A 62 -21.84 7.93 9.05
C THR A 62 -22.20 6.50 8.64
N ASN A 63 -23.45 6.28 8.25
CA ASN A 63 -23.94 5.00 7.75
C ASN A 63 -23.21 4.62 6.45
N TYR A 64 -23.05 5.57 5.52
CA TYR A 64 -22.24 5.36 4.32
C TYR A 64 -20.80 4.97 4.67
N LEU A 65 -20.13 5.74 5.54
CA LEU A 65 -18.75 5.47 5.92
C LEU A 65 -18.59 4.08 6.56
N THR A 66 -19.56 3.67 7.37
CA THR A 66 -19.59 2.35 8.00
C THR A 66 -19.75 1.24 6.96
N ALA A 67 -20.70 1.38 6.03
CA ALA A 67 -20.91 0.43 4.94
C ALA A 67 -19.67 0.35 4.03
N PHE A 68 -19.09 1.49 3.67
CA PHE A 68 -17.88 1.60 2.86
C PHE A 68 -16.67 0.93 3.53
N ARG A 69 -16.48 1.11 4.84
CA ARG A 69 -15.39 0.45 5.57
C ARG A 69 -15.56 -1.05 5.68
N ARG A 70 -16.81 -1.52 5.76
CA ARG A 70 -17.13 -2.95 5.78
C ARG A 70 -16.83 -3.61 4.43
N CYS A 71 -17.20 -2.96 3.33
CA CYS A 71 -17.04 -3.49 1.98
C CYS A 71 -16.69 -2.34 1.00
N PRO A 72 -15.40 -1.96 0.90
CA PRO A 72 -14.98 -0.80 0.09
C PRO A 72 -14.98 -1.06 -1.43
N ASP A 73 -15.12 -2.33 -1.80
CA ASP A 73 -15.07 -2.87 -3.15
C ASP A 73 -15.89 -4.17 -3.20
N ASN A 74 -16.50 -4.46 -4.34
CA ASN A 74 -17.22 -5.68 -4.64
C ASN A 74 -16.70 -6.21 -5.99
N PRO A 75 -16.11 -7.42 -6.05
CA PRO A 75 -15.48 -7.94 -7.26
C PRO A 75 -16.46 -8.13 -8.43
N ASP A 76 -17.76 -8.25 -8.16
CA ASP A 76 -18.77 -8.49 -9.18
C ASP A 76 -19.28 -7.20 -9.83
N VAL A 77 -18.89 -6.02 -9.31
CA VAL A 77 -19.44 -4.72 -9.72
C VAL A 77 -18.34 -3.68 -9.86
N ALA A 78 -18.43 -2.81 -10.87
CA ALA A 78 -17.46 -1.73 -11.03
C ALA A 78 -17.42 -0.82 -9.78
N LEU A 79 -16.22 -0.39 -9.39
CA LEU A 79 -15.97 0.35 -8.14
C LEU A 79 -16.87 1.58 -7.95
N ALA A 80 -17.10 2.34 -9.01
CA ALA A 80 -17.95 3.53 -8.99
C ALA A 80 -19.43 3.19 -8.79
N GLN A 81 -19.90 2.12 -9.44
CA GLN A 81 -21.27 1.63 -9.30
C GLN A 81 -21.50 1.08 -7.89
N TRP A 82 -20.58 0.25 -7.38
CA TRP A 82 -20.67 -0.28 -6.03
C TRP A 82 -20.75 0.83 -4.98
N ARG A 83 -19.85 1.82 -5.05
CA ARG A 83 -19.84 2.92 -4.07
C ARG A 83 -21.00 3.89 -4.23
N SER A 84 -21.56 4.03 -5.43
CA SER A 84 -22.83 4.75 -5.62
C SER A 84 -24.01 3.98 -5.00
N GLN A 85 -24.04 2.65 -5.13
CA GLN A 85 -25.05 1.81 -4.48
C GLN A 85 -25.02 1.97 -2.95
N LEU A 86 -23.84 2.01 -2.35
CA LEU A 86 -23.71 2.25 -0.90
C LEU A 86 -24.36 3.57 -0.45
N TRP A 87 -24.28 4.64 -1.26
CA TRP A 87 -25.03 5.87 -0.99
C TRP A 87 -26.53 5.66 -1.13
N GLN A 88 -26.96 4.98 -2.20
CA GLN A 88 -28.37 4.68 -2.45
C GLN A 88 -29.01 3.87 -1.31
N ASP A 89 -28.26 2.98 -0.68
CA ASP A 89 -28.72 2.11 0.41
C ASP A 89 -28.94 2.87 1.72
N VAL A 90 -28.15 3.93 1.97
CA VAL A 90 -28.25 4.72 3.22
C VAL A 90 -29.14 5.95 3.09
N LEU A 91 -29.46 6.36 1.86
CA LEU A 91 -30.32 7.50 1.60
C LEU A 91 -31.80 7.14 1.82
N PRO A 92 -32.61 8.07 2.36
CA PRO A 92 -34.07 7.94 2.37
C PRO A 92 -34.60 7.70 0.95
N GLY A 93 -35.72 6.97 0.83
CA GLY A 93 -36.32 6.62 -0.46
C GLY A 93 -36.53 7.82 -1.40
N THR A 94 -36.93 8.96 -0.84
CA THR A 94 -37.14 10.22 -1.56
C THR A 94 -35.87 10.84 -2.15
N HIS A 95 -34.69 10.46 -1.66
CA HIS A 95 -33.39 11.06 -2.00
C HIS A 95 -32.43 10.09 -2.69
N LYS A 96 -32.85 8.85 -2.99
CA LYS A 96 -32.00 7.85 -3.65
C LYS A 96 -31.39 8.31 -4.98
N HIS A 97 -32.04 9.24 -5.68
CA HIS A 97 -31.55 9.83 -6.92
C HIS A 97 -30.23 10.62 -6.74
N LEU A 98 -29.93 11.09 -5.52
CA LEU A 98 -28.70 11.82 -5.21
C LEU A 98 -27.44 10.93 -5.15
N ALA A 99 -27.60 9.59 -5.10
CA ALA A 99 -26.50 8.68 -4.82
C ALA A 99 -25.27 8.86 -5.72
N SER A 100 -25.48 9.07 -7.03
CA SER A 100 -24.38 9.27 -7.98
C SER A 100 -23.68 10.62 -7.78
N GLU A 101 -24.43 11.69 -7.50
CA GLU A 101 -23.89 13.01 -7.18
C GLU A 101 -23.05 12.93 -5.89
N LEU A 102 -23.60 12.37 -4.82
CA LEU A 102 -22.92 12.27 -3.53
C LEU A 102 -21.66 11.41 -3.65
N TYR A 103 -21.69 10.32 -4.43
CA TYR A 103 -20.49 9.55 -4.72
C TYR A 103 -19.41 10.42 -5.40
N GLY A 104 -19.78 11.16 -6.44
CA GLY A 104 -18.85 12.06 -7.14
C GLY A 104 -18.21 13.09 -6.21
N ARG A 105 -19.03 13.77 -5.38
CA ARG A 105 -18.58 14.79 -4.42
C ARG A 105 -17.73 14.19 -3.31
N TRP A 106 -18.15 13.05 -2.76
CA TRP A 106 -17.36 12.29 -1.80
C TRP A 106 -15.99 11.91 -2.37
N LEU A 107 -15.94 11.41 -3.60
CA LEU A 107 -14.71 10.96 -4.25
C LEU A 107 -13.73 12.13 -4.48
N GLU A 108 -14.24 13.28 -4.91
CA GLU A 108 -13.47 14.52 -5.06
C GLU A 108 -12.81 14.91 -3.73
N TRP A 109 -13.59 15.05 -2.65
CA TRP A 109 -13.06 15.42 -1.35
C TRP A 109 -12.14 14.35 -0.76
N ARG A 110 -12.47 13.07 -0.96
CA ARG A 110 -11.64 11.95 -0.51
C ARG A 110 -10.23 12.08 -1.09
N TYR A 111 -10.10 12.26 -2.39
CA TYR A 111 -8.79 12.35 -3.03
C TYR A 111 -8.08 13.67 -2.77
N ARG A 112 -8.82 14.76 -2.51
CA ARG A 112 -8.23 16.00 -1.99
C ARG A 112 -7.60 15.81 -0.62
N TYR A 113 -8.22 15.05 0.27
CA TYR A 113 -7.71 14.80 1.62
C TYR A 113 -6.71 13.63 1.70
N LEU A 114 -6.69 12.76 0.70
CA LEU A 114 -5.68 11.70 0.54
C LEU A 114 -4.39 12.17 -0.13
N ALA A 115 -4.40 13.34 -0.78
CA ALA A 115 -3.23 13.90 -1.45
C ALA A 115 -2.00 13.87 -0.54
N LEU A 116 -0.88 13.39 -1.09
CA LEU A 116 0.36 13.26 -0.32
C LEU A 116 0.83 14.66 0.14
N PRO A 117 1.05 14.86 1.45
CA PRO A 117 1.65 16.09 1.94
C PRO A 117 3.00 16.36 1.26
N VAL A 118 3.35 17.63 1.05
CA VAL A 118 4.59 18.03 0.36
C VAL A 118 5.82 17.46 1.07
N GLU A 119 5.76 17.38 2.39
CA GLU A 119 6.81 16.82 3.24
C GLU A 119 7.03 15.33 2.97
N VAL A 120 5.94 14.58 2.75
CA VAL A 120 6.00 13.15 2.40
C VAL A 120 6.56 12.98 0.99
N GLN A 121 6.15 13.82 0.04
CA GLN A 121 6.69 13.78 -1.33
C GLN A 121 8.20 14.04 -1.35
N THR A 122 8.66 15.07 -0.62
CA THR A 122 10.09 15.41 -0.49
C THR A 122 10.87 14.29 0.20
N MET A 123 10.30 13.68 1.24
CA MET A 123 10.90 12.53 1.92
C MET A 123 11.08 11.35 0.96
N LEU A 124 10.04 10.99 0.21
CA LEU A 124 10.13 9.91 -0.79
C LEU A 124 11.18 10.24 -1.87
N GLN A 125 11.19 11.45 -2.41
CA GLN A 125 12.18 11.87 -3.41
C GLN A 125 13.62 11.79 -2.87
N THR A 126 13.83 12.21 -1.63
CA THR A 126 15.15 12.16 -0.98
C THR A 126 15.59 10.71 -0.76
N LEU A 127 14.70 9.84 -0.26
CA LEU A 127 15.03 8.43 -0.05
C LEU A 127 15.38 7.72 -1.36
N ARG A 128 14.70 8.04 -2.48
CA ARG A 128 14.99 7.47 -3.81
C ARG A 128 16.40 7.75 -4.32
N LEU A 129 17.12 8.73 -3.76
CA LEU A 129 18.51 8.97 -4.15
C LEU A 129 19.45 7.87 -3.66
N GLN A 130 19.05 7.10 -2.64
CA GLN A 130 19.92 6.12 -1.96
C GLN A 130 19.29 4.73 -1.81
N TYR A 131 17.96 4.62 -1.88
CA TYR A 131 17.21 3.38 -1.64
C TYR A 131 16.25 3.08 -2.79
N LEU A 132 16.05 1.79 -3.06
CA LEU A 132 14.86 1.32 -3.77
C LEU A 132 13.65 1.45 -2.85
N LEU A 133 12.53 1.93 -3.38
CA LEU A 133 11.31 2.08 -2.61
C LEU A 133 10.25 1.13 -3.13
N GLY A 134 9.49 0.50 -2.23
CA GLY A 134 8.31 -0.26 -2.62
C GLY A 134 7.10 -0.03 -1.73
N ILE A 135 5.91 -0.30 -2.25
CA ILE A 135 4.67 -0.39 -1.47
C ILE A 135 4.29 -1.87 -1.34
N ILE A 136 3.92 -2.29 -0.13
CA ILE A 136 3.26 -3.58 0.13
C ILE A 136 1.97 -3.27 0.91
N THR A 137 0.83 -3.41 0.26
CA THR A 137 -0.47 -3.01 0.84
C THR A 137 -1.49 -4.14 0.78
N ASN A 138 -2.26 -4.30 1.87
CA ASN A 138 -3.40 -5.21 1.89
C ASN A 138 -4.67 -4.47 1.47
N GLY A 139 -5.45 -5.08 0.60
CA GLY A 139 -6.77 -4.57 0.23
C GLY A 139 -7.22 -5.03 -1.15
N PRO A 140 -8.49 -4.78 -1.50
CA PRO A 140 -9.03 -5.15 -2.80
C PRO A 140 -8.28 -4.47 -3.95
N THR A 141 -8.01 -5.21 -5.03
CA THR A 141 -7.21 -4.78 -6.18
C THR A 141 -7.71 -3.44 -6.74
N ALA A 142 -8.99 -3.33 -7.11
CA ALA A 142 -9.50 -2.12 -7.75
C ALA A 142 -9.42 -0.91 -6.82
N ALA A 143 -9.72 -1.09 -5.53
CA ALA A 143 -9.65 -0.02 -4.55
C ALA A 143 -8.21 0.48 -4.28
N GLN A 144 -7.21 -0.40 -4.24
CA GLN A 144 -5.82 0.01 -4.00
C GLN A 144 -5.21 0.66 -5.24
N TRP A 145 -5.45 0.09 -6.44
CA TRP A 145 -4.95 0.68 -7.68
C TRP A 145 -5.60 2.04 -7.99
N GLU A 146 -6.88 2.24 -7.66
CA GLU A 146 -7.51 3.56 -7.77
C GLU A 146 -6.74 4.63 -6.96
N LYS A 147 -6.27 4.29 -5.75
CA LYS A 147 -5.47 5.20 -4.92
C LYS A 147 -4.10 5.44 -5.53
N ILE A 148 -3.41 4.38 -5.94
CA ILE A 148 -2.07 4.44 -6.53
C ILE A 148 -2.07 5.36 -7.76
N ASP A 149 -3.06 5.22 -8.63
CA ASP A 149 -3.16 5.98 -9.87
C ASP A 149 -3.57 7.44 -9.61
N ARG A 150 -4.63 7.67 -8.84
CA ARG A 150 -5.12 9.04 -8.56
C ARG A 150 -4.15 9.89 -7.74
N LEU A 151 -3.34 9.26 -6.89
CA LEU A 151 -2.31 9.94 -6.12
C LEU A 151 -0.95 9.96 -6.84
N ALA A 152 -0.89 9.42 -8.06
CA ALA A 152 0.31 9.32 -8.88
C ALA A 152 1.51 8.72 -8.13
N LEU A 153 1.27 7.66 -7.35
CA LEU A 153 2.29 7.04 -6.49
C LEU A 153 3.37 6.31 -7.28
N ASN A 154 3.03 5.80 -8.47
CA ASN A 154 3.93 5.05 -9.35
C ASN A 154 5.28 5.75 -9.58
N LYS A 155 5.32 7.09 -9.57
CA LYS A 155 6.56 7.86 -9.78
C LYS A 155 7.56 7.79 -8.62
N TYR A 156 7.13 7.35 -7.43
CA TYR A 156 7.96 7.28 -6.22
C TYR A 156 8.45 5.88 -5.87
N PHE A 157 7.91 4.82 -6.48
CA PHE A 157 8.17 3.45 -6.07
C PHE A 157 8.64 2.59 -7.23
N ASP A 158 9.62 1.74 -6.96
CA ASP A 158 10.21 0.79 -7.91
C ASP A 158 9.41 -0.53 -7.93
N CYS A 159 8.64 -0.80 -6.88
CA CYS A 159 7.75 -1.96 -6.75
C CYS A 159 6.47 -1.59 -6.00
N ILE A 160 5.32 -2.08 -6.45
CA ILE A 160 4.05 -1.95 -5.72
C ILE A 160 3.35 -3.30 -5.74
N LEU A 161 3.11 -3.87 -4.56
CA LEU A 161 2.37 -5.11 -4.39
C LEU A 161 1.05 -4.85 -3.65
N VAL A 162 -0.04 -5.29 -4.26
CA VAL A 162 -1.38 -5.31 -3.66
C VAL A 162 -1.72 -6.76 -3.33
N SER A 163 -2.07 -7.04 -2.07
CA SER A 163 -2.28 -8.41 -1.60
C SER A 163 -3.30 -9.20 -2.41
N SER A 164 -4.37 -8.56 -2.91
CA SER A 164 -5.42 -9.24 -3.67
C SER A 164 -4.99 -9.64 -5.09
N ASP A 165 -3.85 -9.14 -5.58
CA ASP A 165 -3.23 -9.60 -6.83
C ASP A 165 -2.36 -10.84 -6.63
N LEU A 166 -2.22 -11.28 -5.38
CA LEU A 166 -1.29 -12.31 -4.93
C LEU A 166 -2.03 -13.36 -4.10
N PRO A 167 -1.48 -14.58 -3.97
CA PRO A 167 -2.06 -15.61 -3.10
C PRO A 167 -1.81 -15.35 -1.60
N TRP A 168 -1.08 -14.27 -1.26
CA TRP A 168 -0.68 -13.95 0.10
C TRP A 168 -1.00 -12.49 0.45
N ALA A 169 -1.34 -12.27 1.72
CA ALA A 169 -1.51 -10.95 2.29
C ALA A 169 -0.63 -10.82 3.54
N LYS A 170 -0.24 -9.60 3.90
CA LYS A 170 0.41 -9.32 5.18
C LYS A 170 -0.47 -9.87 6.34
N PRO A 171 0.08 -10.56 7.35
CA PRO A 171 1.50 -10.71 7.69
C PRO A 171 2.24 -11.90 7.06
N ASP A 172 1.69 -12.60 6.07
CA ASP A 172 2.39 -13.73 5.44
C ASP A 172 3.73 -13.28 4.82
N ARG A 173 4.83 -13.87 5.29
CA ARG A 173 6.21 -13.57 4.84
C ARG A 173 6.39 -13.65 3.31
N ASN A 174 5.58 -14.46 2.61
CA ASN A 174 5.72 -14.67 1.17
C ASN A 174 5.46 -13.39 0.36
N ILE A 175 4.57 -12.48 0.81
CA ILE A 175 4.35 -11.20 0.11
C ILE A 175 5.61 -10.32 0.16
N PHE A 176 6.35 -10.38 1.26
CA PHE A 176 7.58 -9.63 1.43
C PHE A 176 8.73 -10.24 0.62
N TYR A 177 8.84 -11.57 0.60
CA TYR A 177 9.81 -12.25 -0.25
C TYR A 177 9.53 -12.02 -1.74
N ALA A 178 8.26 -11.95 -2.15
CA ALA A 178 7.89 -11.57 -3.51
C ALA A 178 8.39 -10.16 -3.86
N ALA A 179 8.27 -9.20 -2.94
CA ALA A 179 8.79 -7.85 -3.15
C ALA A 179 10.32 -7.81 -3.28
N CYS A 180 11.02 -8.55 -2.42
CA CYS A 180 12.48 -8.67 -2.46
C CYS A 180 12.95 -9.34 -3.76
N HIS A 181 12.29 -10.42 -4.17
CA HIS A 181 12.58 -11.12 -5.42
C HIS A 181 12.37 -10.22 -6.64
N TYR A 182 11.24 -9.49 -6.68
CA TYR A 182 10.93 -8.56 -7.76
C TYR A 182 11.99 -7.46 -7.92
N LEU A 183 12.49 -6.93 -6.81
CA LEU A 183 13.55 -5.91 -6.80
C LEU A 183 14.97 -6.48 -6.93
N GLY A 184 15.14 -7.81 -6.90
CA GLY A 184 16.45 -8.46 -6.94
C GLY A 184 17.31 -8.17 -5.70
N VAL A 185 16.69 -7.94 -4.54
CA VAL A 185 17.38 -7.56 -3.30
C VAL A 185 17.27 -8.64 -2.23
N PRO A 186 18.30 -8.83 -1.38
CA PRO A 186 18.20 -9.72 -0.24
C PRO A 186 17.18 -9.17 0.77
N PRO A 187 16.30 -10.01 1.36
CA PRO A 187 15.38 -9.60 2.43
C PRO A 187 16.11 -8.87 3.58
N GLY A 188 17.35 -9.27 3.78
CA GLY A 188 18.26 -8.69 4.73
C GLY A 188 18.79 -7.27 4.53
N GLN A 189 18.54 -6.68 3.38
CA GLN A 189 18.89 -5.29 3.09
C GLN A 189 17.64 -4.42 2.97
N CYS A 190 16.51 -4.94 3.40
CA CYS A 190 15.23 -4.30 3.29
C CYS A 190 14.69 -3.93 4.67
N VAL A 191 13.85 -2.91 4.74
CA VAL A 191 13.06 -2.57 5.93
C VAL A 191 11.60 -2.36 5.52
N MET A 192 10.66 -2.62 6.43
CA MET A 192 9.23 -2.36 6.24
C MET A 192 8.79 -1.26 7.21
N ILE A 193 8.05 -0.26 6.70
CA ILE A 193 7.47 0.83 7.48
C ILE A 193 5.94 0.73 7.35
N GLY A 194 5.23 0.62 8.47
CA GLY A 194 3.76 0.52 8.49
C GLY A 194 3.16 0.91 9.83
N ASP A 195 1.85 1.20 9.86
CA ASP A 195 1.12 1.62 11.06
C ASP A 195 0.60 0.44 11.89
N LYS A 196 0.50 -0.76 11.32
CA LYS A 196 -0.08 -1.93 12.00
C LYS A 196 0.97 -2.95 12.39
N LEU A 197 1.19 -3.08 13.69
CA LEU A 197 2.09 -4.10 14.24
C LEU A 197 1.71 -5.50 13.75
N GLU A 198 0.45 -5.91 13.90
CA GLU A 198 0.01 -7.29 13.63
C GLU A 198 0.18 -7.74 12.17
N THR A 199 0.06 -6.82 11.21
CA THR A 199 0.15 -7.13 9.78
C THR A 199 1.49 -6.75 9.19
N ASP A 200 2.04 -5.59 9.55
CA ASP A 200 3.27 -5.08 8.94
C ASP A 200 4.54 -5.63 9.62
N ILE A 201 4.41 -6.19 10.83
CA ILE A 201 5.52 -6.63 11.68
C ILE A 201 5.16 -7.93 12.43
N GLN A 202 5.60 -9.09 11.93
CA GLN A 202 5.50 -10.32 12.75
C GLN A 202 6.61 -10.33 13.81
N VAL A 203 6.22 -10.32 15.09
CA VAL A 203 7.14 -10.46 16.23
C VAL A 203 7.56 -11.92 16.36
N SER A 204 8.75 -12.26 15.86
CA SER A 204 9.47 -13.44 16.36
C SER A 204 10.13 -13.09 17.69
N GLY A 205 9.45 -13.40 18.80
CA GLY A 205 10.00 -13.57 20.15
C GLY A 205 10.90 -12.46 20.72
N GLY A 206 10.30 -11.59 21.55
CA GLY A 206 10.96 -11.01 22.72
C GLY A 206 11.98 -9.90 22.51
N ASP A 207 11.57 -8.68 22.15
CA ASP A 207 12.27 -7.48 22.65
C ASP A 207 11.37 -6.23 22.72
N ARG A 208 11.24 -5.67 23.92
CA ARG A 208 10.25 -4.63 24.27
C ARG A 208 10.66 -3.18 23.93
N HIS A 209 11.72 -2.97 23.13
CA HIS A 209 12.27 -1.63 22.89
C HIS A 209 12.25 -1.21 21.40
N GLY A 210 11.14 -0.60 20.97
CA GLY A 210 11.13 0.54 20.02
C GLY A 210 11.57 0.41 18.55
N THR A 211 12.20 -0.66 18.08
CA THR A 211 12.54 -0.84 16.64
C THR A 211 12.28 -2.29 16.21
N ARG A 212 11.39 -2.50 15.21
CA ARG A 212 10.87 -3.85 14.89
C ARG A 212 10.56 -4.02 13.40
N THR A 213 10.95 -5.16 12.83
CA THR A 213 10.90 -5.53 11.40
C THR A 213 10.11 -6.83 11.19
N ALA A 214 9.64 -7.08 9.95
CA ALA A 214 8.93 -8.31 9.57
C ALA A 214 9.86 -9.55 9.55
N PRO A 215 9.35 -10.78 9.69
CA PRO A 215 10.17 -11.99 9.73
C PRO A 215 10.83 -12.28 8.38
N GLY A 216 12.12 -12.57 8.41
CA GLY A 216 12.97 -12.68 7.21
C GLY A 216 13.67 -11.37 6.84
N PHE A 217 13.25 -10.24 7.40
CA PHE A 217 14.05 -9.02 7.44
C PHE A 217 14.96 -9.07 8.66
N PRO A 218 16.11 -8.39 8.63
CA PRO A 218 16.95 -8.32 9.81
C PRO A 218 16.13 -7.65 10.92
N PRO A 219 16.10 -8.19 12.15
CA PRO A 219 16.27 -7.32 13.30
C PRO A 219 17.60 -6.56 13.09
N LEU A 220 17.91 -5.50 13.83
CA LEU A 220 19.29 -4.98 13.83
C LEU A 220 20.35 -6.09 14.13
N SER A 221 19.91 -7.30 14.51
CA SER A 221 20.64 -8.56 14.54
C SER A 221 20.06 -9.68 13.62
N ARG A 222 20.62 -9.84 12.40
CA ARG A 222 20.78 -11.11 11.63
C ARG A 222 19.63 -11.65 10.74
N LEU A 223 20.02 -12.46 9.74
CA LEU A 223 19.51 -12.44 8.37
C LEU A 223 19.65 -13.83 7.70
N PHE A 224 18.62 -14.40 7.04
CA PHE A 224 18.70 -15.59 6.15
C PHE A 224 17.52 -15.68 5.14
N SER A 225 17.56 -16.67 4.22
CA SER A 225 17.35 -16.55 2.75
C SER A 225 16.20 -17.36 2.07
N TYR A 226 15.89 -16.95 0.81
CA TYR A 226 15.24 -17.61 -0.36
C TYR A 226 13.72 -17.90 -0.40
N LEU A 227 13.10 -17.69 -1.59
CA LEU A 227 12.23 -18.64 -2.34
C LEU A 227 11.73 -18.08 -3.71
N ASN A 228 11.52 -18.98 -4.69
CA ASN A 228 10.95 -18.79 -6.04
C ASN A 228 9.47 -19.23 -6.05
N PHE A 229 8.58 -18.50 -6.73
CA PHE A 229 7.17 -18.91 -6.92
C PHE A 229 6.61 -18.48 -8.30
N PRO A 230 5.94 -19.39 -9.05
CA PRO A 230 5.18 -19.03 -10.25
C PRO A 230 3.72 -18.65 -9.91
N GLY A 231 3.15 -17.67 -10.63
CA GLY A 231 1.72 -17.33 -10.60
C GLY A 231 1.33 -15.91 -10.15
N CYS A 232 2.30 -15.02 -9.94
CA CYS A 232 2.03 -13.64 -9.51
C CYS A 232 1.80 -12.70 -10.70
N VAL A 233 0.73 -11.91 -10.67
CA VAL A 233 0.50 -10.83 -11.62
C VAL A 233 1.23 -9.59 -11.11
N PHE A 234 2.42 -9.34 -11.64
CA PHE A 234 3.17 -8.12 -11.37
C PHE A 234 2.82 -7.05 -12.40
N ARG A 235 2.33 -5.90 -11.97
CA ARG A 235 2.21 -4.72 -12.84
C ARG A 235 3.50 -3.90 -12.75
N PRO A 236 4.33 -3.84 -13.81
CA PRO A 236 5.55 -3.05 -13.76
C PRO A 236 5.22 -1.55 -13.68
N PRO A 237 6.03 -0.73 -12.98
CA PRO A 237 5.98 0.71 -13.18
C PRO A 237 6.48 1.04 -14.60
N PHE A 238 5.86 2.06 -15.21
CA PHE A 238 6.23 2.55 -16.54
C PHE A 238 7.71 3.00 -16.56
N ASN A 239 8.48 2.25 -17.36
CA ASN A 239 9.73 2.57 -18.04
C ASN A 239 10.80 3.38 -17.27
N ARG A 240 11.85 2.69 -16.83
CA ARG A 240 13.21 3.23 -16.91
C ARG A 240 13.95 2.50 -18.00
N SER A 241 14.29 3.24 -19.04
CA SER A 241 15.25 2.87 -20.08
C SER A 241 16.52 2.31 -19.45
N ARG A 242 16.69 1.00 -19.51
CA ARG A 242 18.02 0.37 -19.60
C ARG A 242 18.03 -0.43 -20.90
N SER A 243 18.44 0.27 -21.95
CA SER A 243 19.02 -0.33 -23.13
C SER A 243 20.18 -1.24 -22.72
N VAL A 244 20.02 -2.54 -22.88
CA VAL A 244 21.13 -3.47 -23.10
C VAL A 244 20.73 -4.28 -24.33
N LEU A 245 21.36 -3.93 -25.45
CA LEU A 245 21.46 -4.82 -26.60
C LEU A 245 22.04 -6.15 -26.11
N LEU A 246 21.36 -7.25 -26.40
CA LEU A 246 22.02 -8.52 -26.65
C LEU A 246 21.77 -8.87 -28.11
N ARG A 247 22.73 -8.48 -28.95
CA ARG A 247 23.11 -9.29 -30.10
C ARG A 247 23.68 -10.58 -29.53
N GLU A 248 23.17 -11.72 -29.97
CA GLU A 248 23.97 -12.93 -30.05
C GLU A 248 23.82 -13.52 -31.45
N ASP A 249 24.97 -13.57 -32.10
CA ASP A 249 25.31 -14.46 -33.21
C ASP A 249 24.82 -15.88 -32.93
N ARG A 250 24.25 -16.52 -33.96
CA ARG A 250 24.53 -17.93 -34.23
C ARG A 250 24.81 -18.11 -35.71
N THR A 251 26.09 -18.18 -36.02
CA THR A 251 26.65 -18.92 -37.14
C THR A 251 26.57 -20.44 -36.87
N HIS A 252 26.32 -21.16 -37.96
CA HIS A 252 26.57 -22.59 -38.23
C HIS A 252 25.84 -23.63 -37.36
N THR A 253 25.17 -24.63 -37.93
CA THR A 253 25.45 -25.42 -39.16
C THR A 253 24.19 -25.75 -39.95
#